data_AF-A0A920P5B1-F1
#
_entry.id   AF-A0A920P5B1-F1
#
_cell.length_a   1.000
_cell.length_b   1.000
_cell.length_c   1.000
_cell.angle_alpha   90.00
_cell.angle_beta   90.00
_cell.angle_gamma   90.00
#
_symmetry.space_group_name_H-M   'P 1'
#
loop_
_entity.id
_entity.type
_entity.pdbx_description
1 polymer ?
#
loop_
_entity_poly.entity_id
_entity_poly.type
_entity_poly.pdbx_seq_one_letter_code
_entity_poly.pdbx_strand_id
1 'polypeptide(L)' 'MTGGGQTCWKWMSAKPRDGSVVVIHDATVDRTTNGIGSVEELTLDEISRLDAGYHFKDLTGEHSFRGEG' A
#
# COMPACT_ATOMS: atom_id res chain seq x y z
N MET A 1 15.92 -15.32 19.08
CA MET A 1 15.95 -14.39 20.23
C MET A 1 17.20 -13.55 20.04
N THR A 2 17.20 -12.24 19.79
CA THR A 2 16.47 -11.12 20.42
C THR A 2 16.57 -9.86 19.54
N GLY A 3 15.64 -8.93 19.73
CA GLY A 3 15.72 -7.54 19.28
C GLY A 3 14.59 -7.19 18.33
N GLY A 4 13.65 -6.31 18.62
CA GLY A 4 13.38 -5.44 19.77
C GLY A 4 12.01 -4.84 19.49
N GLY A 5 11.24 -4.56 20.53
CA GLY A 5 9.83 -4.18 20.41
C GLY A 5 9.62 -2.96 19.50
N GLN A 6 8.68 -3.09 18.56
CA GLN A 6 8.02 -1.95 17.94
C GLN A 6 6.68 -1.78 18.66
N THR A 7 6.75 -1.09 19.78
CA THR A 7 5.61 -0.65 20.57
C THR A 7 4.98 0.58 19.92
N CYS A 8 3.70 0.50 19.59
CA CYS A 8 2.75 1.61 19.39
C CYS A 8 3.06 2.59 18.23
N TRP A 9 2.02 2.96 17.47
CA TRP A 9 2.03 3.65 16.16
C TRP A 9 2.40 2.74 14.98
N LYS A 10 1.45 1.89 14.57
CA LYS A 10 1.57 1.12 13.32
C LYS A 10 1.30 2.04 12.12
N TRP A 11 2.23 2.94 11.80
CA TRP A 11 2.33 3.51 10.46
C TRP A 11 3.27 2.60 9.68
N MET A 12 2.73 1.62 8.94
CA MET A 12 3.56 0.79 8.08
C MET A 12 4.03 1.63 6.88
N SER A 13 5.30 2.00 6.91
CA SER A 13 6.03 2.36 5.71
C SER A 13 6.63 1.08 5.13
N ALA A 14 6.18 0.67 3.96
CA ALA A 14 6.77 -0.44 3.23
C ALA A 14 7.92 0.10 2.37
N LYS A 15 9.02 -0.66 2.28
CA LYS A 15 10.15 -0.36 1.42
C LYS A 15 10.10 -1.28 0.21
N PRO A 16 9.65 -0.81 -0.97
CA PRO A 16 9.69 -1.59 -2.19
C PRO A 16 11.14 -1.92 -2.58
N ARG A 17 11.31 -2.84 -3.52
CA ARG A 17 12.62 -3.36 -3.93
C ARG A 17 13.64 -2.28 -4.32
N ASP A 18 13.17 -1.15 -4.83
CA ASP A 18 13.97 0.02 -5.24
C ASP A 18 14.36 0.94 -4.06
N GLY A 19 14.07 0.53 -2.83
CA GLY A 19 14.47 1.27 -1.63
C GLY A 19 13.73 2.59 -1.40
N SER A 20 12.74 2.92 -2.23
CA SER A 20 11.80 4.02 -2.02
C SER A 20 10.92 3.77 -0.78
N VAL A 21 10.26 4.80 -0.27
CA VAL A 21 9.33 4.66 0.87
C VAL A 21 7.91 4.81 0.37
N VAL A 22 7.09 3.79 0.57
CA VAL A 22 5.66 3.82 0.24
C VAL A 22 4.86 3.70 1.53
N VAL A 23 3.84 4.54 1.69
CA VAL A 23 2.93 4.47 2.83
C VAL A 23 1.80 3.53 2.45
N ILE A 24 1.80 2.35 3.03
CA ILE A 24 0.75 1.36 2.84
C ILE A 24 0.56 0.59 4.13
N HIS A 25 -0.70 0.49 4.55
CA HIS A 25 -1.04 -0.13 5.84
C HIS A 25 -0.74 -1.63 5.85
N ASP A 26 -0.86 -2.30 4.72
CA ASP A 26 -0.69 -3.74 4.61
C ASP A 26 0.64 -4.11 3.96
N ALA A 27 1.09 -5.34 4.20
CA ALA A 27 2.28 -5.88 3.54
C ALA A 27 2.05 -6.18 2.04
N THR A 28 0.79 -6.27 1.62
CA THR A 28 0.40 -6.57 0.24
C THR A 28 -0.53 -5.49 -0.31
N VAL A 29 -0.57 -5.36 -1.64
CA VAL A 29 -1.34 -4.32 -2.33
C VAL A 29 -2.80 -4.71 -2.60
N ASP A 30 -3.16 -5.98 -2.37
CA ASP A 30 -4.43 -6.62 -2.76
C ASP A 30 -5.68 -5.95 -2.22
N ARG A 31 -5.64 -5.48 -0.96
CA ARG A 31 -6.84 -4.92 -0.31
C ARG A 31 -7.15 -3.50 -0.79
N THR A 32 -6.12 -2.74 -1.11
CA THR A 32 -6.24 -1.29 -1.36
C THR A 32 -6.05 -0.94 -2.81
N THR A 33 -5.59 -1.86 -3.65
CA THR A 33 -5.32 -1.61 -5.07
C THR A 33 -5.99 -2.63 -5.99
N ASN A 34 -5.85 -2.44 -7.30
CA ASN A 34 -6.24 -3.40 -8.33
C ASN A 34 -5.18 -4.50 -8.60
N GLY A 35 -4.04 -4.49 -7.89
CA GLY A 35 -2.96 -5.45 -8.03
C GLY A 35 -2.98 -6.55 -6.96
N ILE A 36 -2.18 -7.60 -7.16
CA ILE A 36 -1.99 -8.71 -6.22
C ILE A 36 -0.48 -8.86 -5.99
N GLY A 37 -0.03 -8.90 -4.74
CA GLY A 37 1.39 -9.16 -4.41
C GLY A 37 1.95 -8.36 -3.24
N SER A 38 3.14 -8.77 -2.79
CA SER A 38 3.83 -8.16 -1.66
C SER A 38 4.52 -6.86 -2.07
N VAL A 39 4.38 -5.81 -1.25
CA VAL A 39 4.96 -4.49 -1.53
C VAL A 39 6.49 -4.53 -1.58
N GLU A 40 7.10 -5.45 -0.82
CA GLU A 40 8.55 -5.67 -0.79
C GLU A 40 9.11 -6.29 -2.08
N GLU A 41 8.28 -7.01 -2.84
CA GLU A 41 8.67 -7.67 -4.08
C GLU A 41 8.49 -6.77 -5.30
N LEU A 42 7.57 -5.81 -5.21
CA LEU A 42 7.26 -4.85 -6.26
C LEU A 42 8.26 -3.69 -6.28
N THR A 43 8.45 -3.11 -7.45
CA THR A 43 9.17 -1.85 -7.65
C THR A 43 8.25 -0.65 -7.44
N LEU A 44 8.83 0.53 -7.19
CA LEU A 44 8.03 1.77 -7.09
C LEU A 44 7.25 2.04 -8.39
N ASP A 45 7.84 1.78 -9.55
CA ASP A 45 7.21 1.97 -10.86
C ASP A 45 5.99 1.05 -11.04
N GLU A 46 6.06 -0.20 -10.56
CA GLU A 46 4.92 -1.12 -10.56
C GLU A 46 3.84 -0.66 -9.58
N ILE A 47 4.21 -0.28 -8.35
CA ILE A 47 3.25 0.21 -7.35
C ILE A 47 2.59 1.52 -7.79
N SER A 48 3.33 2.41 -8.45
CA SER A 48 2.80 3.69 -8.95
C SER A 48 1.82 3.52 -10.11
N ARG A 49 1.73 2.34 -10.73
CA ARG A 49 0.72 2.03 -11.75
C ARG A 49 -0.52 1.36 -11.17
N LEU A 50 -0.49 1.06 -9.86
CA LEU A 50 -1.63 0.45 -9.17
C LEU A 50 -2.58 1.54 -8.70
N ASP A 51 -3.87 1.29 -8.92
CA ASP A 51 -4.92 2.19 -8.51
C ASP A 51 -5.22 2.00 -7.03
N ALA A 52 -4.61 2.82 -6.17
CA ALA A 52 -4.86 2.83 -4.72
C ALA A 52 -6.24 3.37 -4.32
N GLY A 53 -7.00 3.94 -5.27
CA GLY A 53 -8.38 4.41 -5.10
C GLY A 53 -9.42 3.35 -5.43
N TYR A 54 -9.02 2.18 -5.96
CA TYR A 54 -9.94 1.19 -6.51
C TYR A 54 -11.01 0.70 -5.53
N HIS A 55 -10.62 0.54 -4.25
CA HIS A 55 -11.52 0.12 -3.17
C HIS A 55 -11.98 1.27 -2.28
N PHE A 56 -11.45 2.49 -2.48
CA PHE A 56 -11.84 3.64 -1.69
C PHE A 56 -13.29 4.01 -1.99
N LYS A 57 -14.06 4.23 -0.91
CA LYS A 57 -15.41 4.78 -0.97
C LYS A 57 -15.42 6.06 -0.18
N ASP A 58 -15.94 7.11 -0.79
CA ASP A 58 -16.16 8.38 -0.10
C ASP A 58 -17.35 8.30 0.88
N LEU A 59 -17.66 9.44 1.50
CA LEU A 59 -18.77 9.57 2.43
C LEU A 59 -20.14 9.43 1.77
N THR A 60 -20.24 9.53 0.44
CA THR A 60 -21.46 9.28 -0.34
C THR A 60 -21.58 7.83 -0.79
N GLY A 61 -20.55 7.00 -0.53
CA GLY A 61 -20.49 5.58 -0.89
C GLY A 61 -20.02 5.35 -2.33
N GLU A 62 -19.53 6.38 -3.00
CA GLU A 62 -19.07 6.35 -4.38
C GLU A 62 -17.55 6.09 -4.44
N HIS A 63 -17.13 5.50 -5.56
CA HIS A 63 -15.73 5.21 -5.85
C HIS A 63 -15.08 6.38 -6.58
N SER A 64 -15.08 7.55 -5.95
CA SER A 64 -14.67 8.82 -6.57
C SER A 64 -13.23 8.87 -7.09
N PHE A 65 -12.35 7.98 -6.61
CA PHE A 65 -10.93 7.94 -7.00
C PHE A 65 -10.56 6.70 -7.83
N ARG A 66 -11.55 5.91 -8.23
CA ARG A 66 -11.31 4.69 -9.02
C ARG A 66 -10.97 5.06 -10.46
N GLY A 67 -9.82 4.63 -10.94
CA GLY A 67 -9.28 4.94 -12.27
C GLY A 67 -8.44 6.20 -12.34
N GLU A 68 -8.11 6.83 -11.21
CA GLU A 68 -7.24 8.01 -11.14
C GLU A 68 -5.79 7.70 -10.69
N GLY A 69 -5.47 6.42 -10.46
CA GLY A 69 -4.15 5.94 -10.05
C GLY A 69 -3.23 5.55 -11.19
#